data_AF-A0A8C5DKV4-F1
#
_entry.id   AF-A0A8C5DKV4-F1
#
_cell.length_a   1.000
_cell.length_b   1.000
_cell.length_c   1.000
_cell.angle_alpha   90.00
_cell.angle_beta   90.00
_cell.angle_gamma   90.00
#
_symmetry.space_group_name_H-M   'P 1'
#
loop_
_entity.id
_entity.type
_entity.pdbx_description
1 polymer ?
#
loop_
_entity_poly.entity_id
_entity_poly.type
_entity_poly.pdbx_seq_one_letter_code
_entity_poly.pdbx_strand_id
1 'polypeptide(L)'
;MSSSAEATNVLLGKSDSLHQEVLSSFPLCDLTEGDLIENPQFCKLLAILAQHVDQSGLTVPLKTELEKAEQKLKSQRRQWLRFESLYRSLQEMVQDQRVRKHHATVPLDQTMFCETMERCLLMAQCVRQLDPSSTTNQDQPSVLGLSPEHVMELMPSEKNVQRMKQSVPQQLEKHLKDNPAGQRQEKSCKSAGTQQGEHSKNEGEAGVGIEAGLL
;
A
#
# COMPACT_ATOMS: atom_id res chain seq x y z
N MET A 1 22.83 64.95 -0.18
CA MET A 1 23.24 63.64 0.37
C MET A 1 21.95 62.95 0.78
N SER A 2 21.28 62.23 -0.13
CA SER A 2 21.40 60.77 -0.40
C SER A 2 21.29 59.97 0.90
N SER A 3 20.48 58.93 1.08
CA SER A 3 19.58 58.10 0.26
C SER A 3 18.95 57.15 1.32
N SER A 4 17.69 56.73 1.27
CA SER A 4 17.29 55.58 0.48
C SER A 4 15.80 55.34 0.77
N ALA A 5 14.97 55.46 -0.27
CA ALA A 5 13.62 54.95 -0.28
C ALA A 5 13.70 53.51 -0.78
N GLU A 6 13.47 52.54 0.10
CA GLU A 6 13.41 51.14 -0.30
C GLU A 6 11.99 50.85 -0.81
N ALA A 7 11.78 51.21 -2.08
CA ALA A 7 10.58 50.91 -2.83
C ALA A 7 10.52 49.40 -3.11
N THR A 8 9.70 48.68 -2.33
CA THR A 8 9.19 47.37 -2.74
C THR A 8 8.18 47.61 -3.86
N ASN A 9 8.70 47.68 -5.08
CA ASN A 9 7.91 47.71 -6.31
C ASN A 9 7.16 46.37 -6.45
N VAL A 10 5.93 46.32 -5.94
CA VAL A 10 4.93 45.39 -6.44
C VAL A 10 4.53 45.91 -7.81
N LEU A 11 4.99 45.21 -8.85
CA LEU A 11 4.74 45.48 -10.26
C LEU A 11 3.23 45.48 -10.51
N LEU A 12 2.63 46.67 -10.47
CA LEU A 12 1.21 46.95 -10.67
C LEU A 12 0.88 46.91 -12.18
N GLY A 13 0.98 45.73 -12.78
CA GLY A 13 0.56 45.47 -14.15
C GLY A 13 -0.49 44.38 -14.18
N LYS A 14 -1.75 44.76 -14.46
CA LYS A 14 -2.97 43.93 -14.66
C LYS A 14 -3.70 43.47 -13.38
N SER A 15 -4.58 44.35 -12.88
CA SER A 15 -5.66 44.03 -11.93
C SER A 15 -6.41 42.74 -12.30
N ASP A 16 -6.76 42.62 -13.58
CA ASP A 16 -7.56 41.51 -14.09
C ASP A 16 -6.81 40.17 -14.03
N SER A 17 -5.47 40.16 -14.15
CA SER A 17 -4.69 38.92 -14.01
C SER A 17 -4.59 38.46 -12.57
N LEU A 18 -4.56 39.39 -11.61
CA LEU A 18 -4.49 39.05 -10.19
C LEU A 18 -5.82 38.48 -9.70
N HIS A 19 -6.95 39.04 -10.14
CA HIS A 19 -8.28 38.49 -9.84
C HIS A 19 -8.40 37.05 -10.36
N GLN A 20 -7.99 36.82 -11.60
CA GLN A 20 -8.04 35.49 -12.21
C GLN A 20 -7.11 34.48 -11.51
N GLU A 21 -5.91 34.91 -11.11
CA GLU A 21 -4.97 34.09 -10.33
C GLU A 21 -5.56 33.69 -8.97
N VAL A 22 -6.17 34.64 -8.25
CA VAL A 22 -6.84 34.38 -6.97
C VAL A 22 -8.00 33.41 -7.14
N LEU A 23 -8.89 33.63 -8.12
CA LEU A 23 -10.02 32.74 -8.39
C LEU A 23 -9.56 31.32 -8.72
N SER A 24 -8.47 31.17 -9.48
CA SER A 24 -7.91 29.85 -9.81
C SER A 24 -7.26 29.13 -8.62
N SER A 25 -6.82 29.88 -7.61
CA SER A 25 -6.14 29.34 -6.42
C SER A 25 -7.11 28.85 -5.36
N PHE A 26 -8.38 29.30 -5.40
CA PHE A 26 -9.42 28.92 -4.43
C PHE A 26 -10.67 28.37 -5.12
N PRO A 27 -10.57 27.28 -5.90
CA PRO A 27 -11.71 26.72 -6.65
C PRO A 27 -12.82 26.14 -5.76
N LEU A 28 -12.55 25.95 -4.47
CA LEU A 28 -13.51 25.46 -3.48
C LEU A 28 -14.31 26.58 -2.80
N CYS A 29 -13.96 27.84 -3.07
CA CYS A 29 -14.68 28.99 -2.56
C CYS A 29 -15.64 29.50 -3.64
N ASP A 30 -16.89 29.80 -3.27
CA ASP A 30 -17.87 30.46 -4.15
C ASP A 30 -17.53 31.95 -4.29
N LEU A 31 -16.37 32.23 -4.89
CA LEU A 31 -15.83 33.56 -5.12
C LEU A 31 -16.11 33.97 -6.56
N THR A 32 -16.75 35.13 -6.75
CA THR A 32 -16.93 35.73 -8.07
C THR A 32 -15.94 36.88 -8.28
N GLU A 33 -15.71 37.25 -9.54
CA GLU A 33 -14.87 38.40 -9.86
C GLU A 33 -15.44 39.71 -9.30
N GLY A 34 -16.78 39.82 -9.22
CA GLY A 34 -17.46 40.97 -8.61
C GLY A 34 -17.09 41.16 -7.14
N ASP A 35 -17.00 40.08 -6.37
CA ASP A 35 -16.65 40.12 -4.94
C ASP A 35 -15.24 40.68 -4.70
N LEU A 36 -14.30 40.38 -5.61
CA LEU A 36 -12.92 40.85 -5.56
C LEU A 36 -12.81 42.34 -5.94
N ILE A 37 -13.61 42.79 -6.90
CA ILE A 37 -13.67 44.20 -7.33
C ILE A 37 -14.27 45.07 -6.23
N GLU A 38 -15.36 44.61 -5.58
CA GLU A 38 -15.99 45.34 -4.47
C GLU A 38 -15.11 45.36 -3.22
N ASN A 39 -14.19 44.39 -3.06
CA ASN A 39 -13.36 44.23 -1.86
C ASN A 39 -11.85 44.09 -2.20
N PRO A 40 -11.16 45.17 -2.60
CA PRO A 40 -9.78 45.09 -3.09
C PRO A 40 -8.75 44.69 -2.01
N GLN A 41 -9.02 44.96 -0.73
CA GLN A 41 -8.14 44.53 0.37
C GLN A 41 -8.28 43.03 0.66
N PHE A 42 -9.48 42.49 0.47
CA PHE A 42 -9.73 41.05 0.57
C PHE A 42 -9.03 40.30 -0.57
N CYS A 43 -9.08 40.84 -1.79
CA CYS A 43 -8.34 40.31 -2.93
C CYS A 43 -6.82 40.23 -2.66
N LYS A 44 -6.23 41.28 -2.08
CA LYS A 44 -4.80 41.26 -1.67
C LYS A 44 -4.50 40.20 -0.62
N LEU A 45 -5.37 40.04 0.38
CA LEU A 45 -5.20 39.00 1.39
C LEU A 45 -5.21 37.61 0.76
N LEU A 46 -6.18 37.34 -0.12
CA LEU A 46 -6.26 36.06 -0.83
C LEU A 46 -5.04 35.82 -1.72
N ALA A 47 -4.52 36.84 -2.40
CA ALA A 47 -3.29 36.73 -3.18
C ALA A 47 -2.08 36.36 -2.32
N ILE A 48 -1.99 36.85 -1.08
CA ILE A 48 -0.94 36.46 -0.13
C ILE A 48 -1.16 35.02 0.35
N LEU A 49 -2.40 34.64 0.65
CA LEU A 49 -2.72 33.28 1.08
C LEU A 49 -2.46 32.23 -0.01
N ALA A 50 -2.70 32.57 -1.27
CA ALA A 50 -2.42 31.71 -2.43
C ALA A 50 -0.92 31.34 -2.55
N GLN A 51 -0.02 32.13 -1.97
CA GLN A 51 1.42 31.81 -1.93
C GLN A 51 1.76 30.68 -0.95
N HIS A 52 0.86 30.38 -0.01
CA HIS A 52 1.09 29.42 1.07
C HIS A 52 0.17 28.20 1.01
N VAL A 53 -0.91 28.27 0.24
CA VAL A 53 -2.00 27.30 0.21
C VAL A 53 -2.25 26.87 -1.23
N ASP A 54 -2.46 25.57 -1.44
CA ASP A 54 -2.77 25.03 -2.76
C ASP A 54 -4.28 25.08 -3.08
N GLN A 55 -4.64 24.67 -4.29
CA GLN A 55 -6.04 24.63 -4.76
C GLN A 55 -6.97 23.77 -3.88
N SER A 56 -6.42 22.87 -3.05
CA SER A 56 -7.18 22.05 -2.12
C SER A 56 -7.36 22.70 -0.74
N GLY A 57 -6.82 23.90 -0.53
CA GLY A 57 -6.84 24.57 0.76
C GLY A 57 -5.75 24.07 1.73
N LEU A 58 -4.81 23.24 1.26
CA LEU A 58 -3.74 22.70 2.10
C LEU A 58 -2.47 23.53 1.95
N THR A 59 -1.79 23.74 3.08
CA THR A 59 -0.44 24.30 3.04
C THR A 59 0.54 23.28 2.46
N VAL A 60 1.58 23.76 1.78
CA VAL A 60 2.66 22.90 1.24
C VAL A 60 3.17 21.84 2.24
N PRO A 61 3.52 22.18 3.49
CA PRO A 61 3.96 21.17 4.46
C PRO A 61 2.88 20.13 4.76
N LEU A 62 1.62 20.54 4.96
CA LEU A 62 0.52 19.64 5.27
C LEU A 62 0.21 18.68 4.11
N LYS A 63 0.27 19.18 2.87
CA LYS A 63 0.14 18.35 1.67
C LYS A 63 1.24 17.29 1.60
N THR A 64 2.50 17.68 1.83
CA THR A 64 3.60 16.71 1.81
C THR A 64 3.46 15.62 2.88
N GLU A 65 2.99 15.96 4.07
CA GLU A 65 2.72 14.96 5.12
C GLU A 65 1.54 14.06 4.76
N LEU A 66 0.47 14.60 4.15
CA LEU A 66 -0.65 13.82 3.65
C LEU A 66 -0.19 12.82 2.58
N GLU A 67 0.58 13.26 1.60
CA GLU A 67 1.12 12.39 0.54
C GLU A 67 2.03 11.29 1.11
N LYS A 68 2.90 11.61 2.08
CA LYS A 68 3.72 10.62 2.79
C LYS A 68 2.87 9.61 3.54
N ALA A 69 1.85 10.06 4.27
CA ALA A 69 0.94 9.21 5.02
C ALA A 69 0.15 8.28 4.09
N GLU A 70 -0.36 8.80 2.98
CA GLU A 70 -1.03 8.00 1.96
C GLU A 70 -0.10 6.96 1.35
N GLN A 71 1.14 7.34 1.02
CA GLN A 71 2.09 6.41 0.43
C GLN A 71 2.46 5.30 1.42
N LYS A 72 2.59 5.63 2.71
CA LYS A 72 2.78 4.66 3.79
C LYS A 72 1.58 3.73 3.94
N LEU A 73 0.35 4.26 3.87
CA LEU A 73 -0.86 3.44 3.92
C LEU A 73 -0.94 2.50 2.72
N LYS A 74 -0.67 3.00 1.51
CA LYS A 74 -0.65 2.21 0.28
C LYS A 74 0.40 1.09 0.36
N SER A 75 1.59 1.36 0.89
CA SER A 75 2.64 0.35 1.05
C SER A 75 2.27 -0.70 2.11
N GLN A 76 1.76 -0.29 3.26
CA GLN A 76 1.28 -1.19 4.31
C GLN A 76 0.13 -2.07 3.81
N ARG A 77 -0.85 -1.50 3.10
CA ARG A 77 -1.95 -2.25 2.50
C ARG A 77 -1.47 -3.30 1.51
N ARG A 78 -0.53 -2.95 0.61
CA ARG A 78 0.07 -3.92 -0.31
C ARG A 78 0.78 -5.05 0.44
N GLN A 79 1.54 -4.72 1.47
CA GLN A 79 2.24 -5.71 2.27
C GLN A 79 1.27 -6.63 3.02
N TRP A 80 0.23 -6.06 3.61
CA TRP A 80 -0.83 -6.82 4.27
C TRP A 80 -1.54 -7.76 3.28
N LEU A 81 -1.91 -7.28 2.10
CA LEU A 81 -2.56 -8.10 1.07
C LEU A 81 -1.69 -9.29 0.65
N ARG A 82 -0.37 -9.10 0.53
CA ARG A 82 0.57 -10.19 0.23
C ARG A 82 0.60 -11.24 1.35
N PHE A 83 0.62 -10.81 2.61
CA PHE A 83 0.60 -11.75 3.73
C PHE A 83 -0.75 -12.44 3.88
N GLU A 84 -1.85 -11.72 3.67
CA GLU A 84 -3.20 -12.28 3.73
C GLU A 84 -3.42 -13.32 2.63
N SER A 85 -2.99 -13.05 1.39
CA SER A 85 -3.11 -14.04 0.30
C SER A 85 -2.29 -15.30 0.58
N LEU A 86 -1.09 -15.15 1.14
CA LEU A 86 -0.26 -16.28 1.57
C LEU A 86 -0.94 -17.07 2.70
N TYR A 87 -1.42 -16.38 3.74
CA TYR A 87 -2.11 -17.01 4.87
C TYR A 87 -3.34 -17.79 4.40
N ARG A 88 -4.15 -17.22 3.50
CA ARG A 88 -5.31 -17.91 2.92
C ARG A 88 -4.91 -19.15 2.12
N SER A 89 -3.85 -19.06 1.32
CA SER A 89 -3.34 -20.21 0.57
C SER A 89 -2.87 -21.34 1.49
N LEU A 90 -2.20 -21.02 2.61
CA LEU A 90 -1.80 -22.01 3.61
C LEU A 90 -3.01 -22.63 4.32
N GLN A 91 -4.03 -21.84 4.64
CA GLN A 91 -5.28 -22.36 5.20
C GLN A 91 -5.98 -23.31 4.22
N GLU A 92 -6.05 -22.96 2.93
CA GLU A 92 -6.62 -23.81 1.89
C GLU A 92 -5.90 -25.16 1.81
N MET A 93 -4.56 -25.17 1.84
CA MET A 93 -3.77 -26.41 1.86
C MET A 93 -4.10 -27.30 3.06
N VAL A 94 -4.28 -26.71 4.25
CA VAL A 94 -4.68 -27.45 5.45
C VAL A 94 -6.08 -28.04 5.29
N GLN A 95 -7.03 -27.27 4.74
CA GLN A 95 -8.40 -27.76 4.53
C GLN A 95 -8.49 -28.84 3.45
N ASP A 96 -7.81 -28.68 2.32
CA ASP A 96 -7.74 -29.69 1.26
C ASP A 96 -7.20 -31.02 1.82
N GLN A 97 -6.20 -30.96 2.69
CA GLN A 97 -5.70 -32.17 3.35
C GLN A 97 -6.75 -32.79 4.29
N ARG A 98 -7.44 -32.00 5.11
CA ARG A 98 -8.51 -32.52 5.99
C ARG A 98 -9.57 -33.25 5.17
N VAL A 99 -10.00 -32.68 4.06
CA VAL A 99 -10.94 -33.31 3.11
C VAL A 99 -10.34 -34.62 2.56
N ARG A 100 -9.08 -34.59 2.08
CA ARG A 100 -8.42 -35.79 1.55
C ARG A 100 -8.28 -36.91 2.57
N LYS A 101 -7.98 -36.61 3.85
CA LYS A 101 -7.93 -37.60 4.94
C LYS A 101 -9.27 -38.35 5.11
N HIS A 102 -10.40 -37.71 4.80
CA HIS A 102 -11.72 -38.38 4.84
C HIS A 102 -11.97 -39.29 3.64
N HIS A 103 -11.30 -39.07 2.51
CA HIS A 103 -11.55 -39.79 1.26
C HIS A 103 -10.46 -40.81 0.88
N ALA A 104 -9.23 -40.69 1.41
CA ALA A 104 -8.12 -41.59 1.11
C ALA A 104 -7.03 -41.59 2.19
N THR A 105 -6.21 -42.63 2.22
CA THR A 105 -5.00 -42.68 3.05
C THR A 105 -3.96 -41.69 2.53
N VAL A 106 -3.69 -40.63 3.30
CA VAL A 106 -2.68 -39.61 3.00
C VAL A 106 -1.31 -40.07 3.53
N PRO A 107 -0.20 -39.85 2.82
CA PRO A 107 1.14 -40.16 3.33
C PRO A 107 1.41 -39.53 4.71
N LEU A 108 2.08 -40.28 5.59
CA LEU A 108 2.36 -39.84 6.97
C LEU A 108 3.19 -38.55 7.02
N ASP A 109 4.16 -38.39 6.12
CA ASP A 109 5.01 -37.19 6.06
C ASP A 109 4.20 -35.93 5.69
N GLN A 110 3.28 -36.06 4.73
CA GLN A 110 2.37 -34.98 4.35
C GLN A 110 1.40 -34.65 5.49
N THR A 111 0.94 -35.67 6.21
CA THR A 111 0.10 -35.56 7.42
C THR A 111 0.79 -34.73 8.49
N MET A 112 2.04 -35.06 8.84
CA MET A 112 2.82 -34.35 9.85
C MET A 112 3.12 -32.90 9.46
N PHE A 113 3.40 -32.64 8.18
CA PHE A 113 3.64 -31.27 7.67
C PHE A 113 2.42 -30.36 7.89
N CYS A 114 1.25 -30.77 7.39
CA CYS A 114 0.06 -29.94 7.49
C CYS A 114 -0.46 -29.82 8.92
N GLU A 115 -0.34 -30.85 9.77
CA GLU A 115 -0.71 -30.76 11.19
C GLU A 115 0.20 -29.79 11.96
N THR A 116 1.49 -29.80 11.67
CA THR A 116 2.44 -28.84 12.25
C THR A 116 2.09 -27.43 11.80
N MET A 117 1.81 -27.23 10.51
CA MET A 117 1.40 -25.95 9.96
C MET A 117 0.08 -25.45 10.57
N GLU A 118 -0.94 -26.30 10.66
CA GLU A 118 -2.22 -25.97 11.28
C GLU A 118 -2.05 -25.49 12.74
N ARG A 119 -1.27 -26.23 13.53
CA ARG A 119 -0.96 -25.85 14.93
C ARG A 119 -0.23 -24.51 15.00
N CYS A 120 0.79 -24.29 14.17
CA CYS A 120 1.49 -23.01 14.11
C CYS A 120 0.56 -21.84 13.77
N LEU A 121 -0.33 -22.00 12.78
CA LEU A 121 -1.30 -20.97 12.38
C LEU A 121 -2.30 -20.67 13.50
N LEU A 122 -2.77 -21.70 14.20
CA LEU A 122 -3.69 -21.55 15.33
C LEU A 122 -3.01 -20.83 16.50
N MET A 123 -1.81 -21.25 16.90
CA MET A 123 -1.07 -20.62 17.99
C MET A 123 -0.75 -19.16 17.69
N ALA A 124 -0.33 -18.85 16.44
CA ALA A 124 -0.11 -17.48 16.01
C ALA A 124 -1.40 -16.63 16.08
N GLN A 125 -2.55 -17.21 15.75
CA GLN A 125 -3.84 -16.53 15.89
C GLN A 125 -4.19 -16.29 17.36
N CYS A 126 -4.00 -17.29 18.23
CA CYS A 126 -4.23 -17.15 19.67
C CYS A 126 -3.33 -16.08 20.29
N VAL A 127 -2.03 -16.08 19.98
CA VAL A 127 -1.08 -15.05 20.45
C VAL A 127 -1.53 -13.65 20.01
N ARG A 128 -1.98 -13.47 18.77
CA ARG A 128 -2.52 -12.17 18.30
C ARG A 128 -3.80 -11.75 19.03
N GLN A 129 -4.64 -12.69 19.43
CA GLN A 129 -5.86 -12.39 20.20
C GLN A 129 -5.56 -12.08 21.66
N LEU A 130 -4.41 -12.54 22.17
CA LEU A 130 -3.91 -12.26 23.51
C LEU A 130 -3.00 -11.02 23.56
N ASP A 131 -2.61 -10.45 22.42
CA ASP A 131 -1.80 -9.22 22.35
C ASP A 131 -2.67 -7.99 22.70
N PRO A 132 -2.36 -7.27 23.80
CA PRO A 132 -3.18 -6.17 24.30
C PRO A 132 -3.04 -4.82 23.55
N SER A 133 -2.35 -4.75 22.41
CA SER A 133 -2.04 -3.46 21.75
C SER A 133 -3.19 -2.98 20.85
N SER A 134 -3.83 -1.79 20.96
CA SER A 134 -3.34 -0.45 21.36
C SER A 134 -4.44 0.54 21.82
N THR A 135 -5.57 0.09 22.38
CA THR A 135 -6.68 1.00 22.79
C THR A 135 -7.11 0.91 24.25
N THR A 136 -6.64 -0.07 25.02
CA THR A 136 -7.11 -0.28 26.39
C THR A 136 -5.95 -0.34 27.37
N ASN A 137 -6.13 0.39 28.48
CA ASN A 137 -5.18 0.58 29.57
C ASN A 137 -4.51 -0.73 30.02
N GLN A 138 -3.25 -0.63 30.45
CA GLN A 138 -2.38 -1.73 30.90
C GLN A 138 -2.94 -2.61 32.04
N ASP A 139 -4.14 -2.33 32.54
CA ASP A 139 -4.81 -3.01 33.65
C ASP A 139 -5.91 -4.01 33.21
N GLN A 140 -6.10 -4.28 31.91
CA GLN A 140 -7.10 -5.27 31.51
C GLN A 140 -6.58 -6.69 31.78
N PRO A 141 -7.31 -7.51 32.57
CA PRO A 141 -6.90 -8.88 32.84
C PRO A 141 -6.87 -9.69 31.53
N SER A 142 -5.86 -10.53 31.39
CA SER A 142 -5.71 -11.44 30.26
C SER A 142 -7.01 -12.22 30.04
N VAL A 143 -7.45 -12.33 28.79
CA VAL A 143 -8.62 -13.15 28.42
C VAL A 143 -8.39 -14.57 28.93
N LEU A 144 -9.26 -15.05 29.83
CA LEU A 144 -9.15 -16.36 30.51
C LEU A 144 -7.87 -16.56 31.36
N GLY A 145 -7.15 -15.49 31.73
CA GLY A 145 -5.90 -15.60 32.50
C GLY A 145 -4.72 -16.16 31.70
N LEU A 146 -4.82 -16.22 30.37
CA LEU A 146 -3.78 -16.76 29.51
C LEU A 146 -2.82 -15.66 29.03
N SER A 147 -1.52 -15.85 29.24
CA SER A 147 -0.48 -15.01 28.63
C SER A 147 -0.07 -15.58 27.26
N PRO A 148 0.49 -14.75 26.37
CA PRO A 148 1.11 -15.22 25.12
C PRO A 148 2.20 -16.27 25.34
N GLU A 149 2.91 -16.21 26.46
CA GLU A 149 3.97 -17.15 26.83
C GLU A 149 3.43 -18.57 27.01
N HIS A 150 2.30 -18.72 27.73
CA HIS A 150 1.63 -20.01 27.90
C HIS A 150 1.18 -20.62 26.57
N VAL A 151 0.79 -19.80 25.58
CA VAL A 151 0.42 -20.29 24.24
C VAL A 151 1.65 -20.69 23.42
N MET A 152 2.78 -20.00 23.59
CA MET A 152 4.02 -20.36 22.91
C MET A 152 4.58 -21.71 23.40
N GLU A 153 4.35 -22.09 24.65
CA GLU A 153 4.71 -23.42 25.17
C GLU A 153 3.97 -24.57 24.47
N LEU A 154 2.81 -24.29 23.87
CA LEU A 154 2.01 -25.26 23.11
C LEU A 154 2.45 -25.38 21.64
N MET A 155 3.49 -24.66 21.22
CA MET A 155 4.02 -24.76 19.86
C MET A 155 4.50 -26.19 19.56
N PRO A 156 4.36 -26.65 18.30
CA PRO A 156 5.02 -27.87 17.86
C PRO A 156 6.53 -27.80 18.09
N SER A 157 7.18 -28.96 18.19
CA SER A 157 8.63 -29.00 18.43
C SER A 157 9.41 -28.18 17.38
N GLU A 158 10.43 -27.46 17.83
CA GLU A 158 11.23 -26.56 16.97
C GLU A 158 11.75 -27.28 15.71
N LYS A 159 12.17 -28.55 15.85
CA LYS A 159 12.61 -29.38 14.72
C LYS A 159 11.52 -29.56 13.65
N ASN A 160 10.28 -29.77 14.06
CA ASN A 160 9.15 -29.92 13.15
C ASN A 160 8.80 -28.58 12.50
N VAL A 161 8.83 -27.48 13.26
CA VAL A 161 8.60 -26.13 12.74
C VAL A 161 9.65 -25.76 11.69
N GLN A 162 10.93 -26.02 11.94
CA GLN A 162 12.00 -25.73 10.97
C GLN A 162 11.87 -26.58 9.71
N ARG A 163 11.60 -27.89 9.83
CA ARG A 163 11.36 -28.77 8.68
C ARG A 163 10.17 -28.27 7.84
N MET A 164 9.07 -27.93 8.50
CA MET A 164 7.88 -27.37 7.86
C MET A 164 8.22 -26.05 7.16
N LYS A 165 8.91 -25.12 7.82
CA LYS A 165 9.29 -23.82 7.25
C LYS A 165 10.13 -23.97 5.97
N GLN A 166 11.03 -24.95 5.92
CA GLN A 166 11.84 -25.25 4.73
C GLN A 166 11.02 -25.84 3.59
N SER A 167 9.99 -26.64 3.88
CA SER A 167 9.15 -27.27 2.86
C SER A 167 7.95 -26.42 2.41
N VAL A 168 7.52 -25.43 3.19
CA VAL A 168 6.39 -24.54 2.86
C VAL A 168 6.49 -23.93 1.45
N PRO A 169 7.62 -23.33 1.02
CA PRO A 169 7.69 -22.71 -0.30
C PRO A 169 7.42 -23.70 -1.45
N GLN A 170 8.05 -24.89 -1.39
CA GLN A 170 7.90 -25.92 -2.43
C GLN A 170 6.48 -26.53 -2.43
N GLN A 171 5.91 -26.79 -1.25
CA GLN A 171 4.56 -27.34 -1.14
C GLN A 171 3.49 -26.33 -1.57
N LEU A 172 3.70 -25.05 -1.27
CA LEU A 172 2.79 -23.98 -1.69
C LEU A 172 2.84 -23.79 -3.21
N GLU A 173 4.02 -23.78 -3.82
CA GLU A 173 4.17 -23.70 -5.28
C GLU A 173 3.46 -24.86 -5.98
N LYS A 174 3.65 -26.09 -5.48
CA LYS A 174 2.94 -27.28 -5.98
C LYS A 174 1.42 -27.11 -5.87
N HIS A 175 0.92 -26.69 -4.71
CA HIS A 175 -0.52 -26.49 -4.48
C HIS A 175 -1.11 -25.43 -5.42
N LEU A 176 -0.43 -24.31 -5.60
CA LEU A 176 -0.88 -23.23 -6.50
C LEU A 176 -0.86 -23.65 -7.97
N LYS A 177 0.05 -24.54 -8.37
CA LYS A 177 0.09 -25.11 -9.72
C LYS A 177 -1.04 -26.10 -9.96
N ASP A 178 -1.36 -26.92 -8.96
CA ASP A 178 -2.38 -27.96 -9.03
C ASP A 178 -3.81 -27.40 -8.85
N ASN A 179 -3.96 -26.18 -8.31
CA ASN A 179 -5.25 -25.52 -8.09
C ASN A 179 -5.46 -24.30 -9.04
N PRO A 180 -6.08 -24.48 -10.22
CA PRO A 180 -6.18 -23.44 -11.25
C PRO A 180 -7.12 -22.27 -10.90
N ALA A 181 -7.82 -22.30 -9.76
CA ALA A 181 -8.62 -21.16 -9.29
C ALA A 181 -7.75 -19.92 -8.99
N GLY A 182 -6.50 -20.11 -8.55
CA GLY A 182 -5.53 -19.03 -8.33
C GLY A 182 -4.93 -18.40 -9.60
N GLN A 183 -4.92 -19.13 -10.73
CA GLN A 183 -4.36 -18.64 -12.00
C GLN A 183 -5.29 -17.67 -12.75
N ARG A 184 -6.55 -17.51 -12.34
CA ARG A 184 -7.49 -16.57 -12.98
C ARG A 184 -7.13 -15.10 -12.72
N GLN A 185 -6.47 -14.76 -11.61
CA GLN A 185 -6.06 -13.38 -11.34
C GLN A 185 -4.80 -12.97 -12.12
N GLU A 186 -3.87 -13.89 -12.38
CA GLU A 186 -2.65 -13.59 -13.14
C GLU A 186 -2.91 -13.31 -14.63
N LYS A 187 -3.94 -13.96 -15.21
CA LYS A 187 -4.37 -13.73 -16.59
C LYS A 187 -5.08 -12.38 -16.78
N SER A 188 -5.71 -11.84 -15.72
CA SER A 188 -6.39 -10.53 -15.78
C SER A 188 -5.42 -9.34 -15.74
N CYS A 189 -4.23 -9.50 -15.12
CA CYS A 189 -3.21 -8.44 -15.15
C CYS A 189 -2.44 -8.41 -16.47
N LYS A 190 -2.28 -9.54 -17.17
CA LYS A 190 -1.66 -9.58 -18.51
C LYS A 190 -2.53 -8.96 -19.59
N SER A 191 -3.86 -8.99 -19.47
CA SER A 191 -4.77 -8.37 -20.44
C SER A 191 -4.92 -6.85 -20.29
N ALA A 192 -4.44 -6.24 -19.20
CA ALA A 192 -4.47 -4.79 -19.00
C ALA A 192 -3.20 -4.08 -19.52
N GLY A 193 -2.13 -4.82 -19.83
CA GLY A 193 -0.84 -4.27 -20.29
C GLY A 193 -0.64 -4.25 -21.81
N THR A 194 -1.59 -4.70 -22.62
CA THR A 194 -1.43 -4.85 -24.09
C THR A 194 -2.32 -3.89 -24.90
N GLN A 195 -2.90 -2.85 -24.29
CA GLN A 195 -3.67 -1.82 -25.02
C GLN A 195 -3.05 -0.42 -25.01
N GLN A 196 -1.74 -0.30 -24.78
CA GLN A 196 -1.01 0.94 -25.03
C GLN A 196 0.29 0.62 -25.75
N GLY A 197 0.21 0.52 -27.08
CA GLY A 197 1.37 0.20 -27.90
C GLY A 197 1.10 0.08 -29.39
N GLU A 198 0.15 0.82 -29.96
CA GLU A 198 0.04 0.95 -31.42
C GLU A 198 -0.32 2.39 -31.80
N HIS A 199 0.69 3.27 -31.91
CA HIS A 199 0.75 4.23 -33.01
C HIS A 199 2.10 4.97 -33.10
N SER A 200 2.60 5.06 -34.35
CA SER A 200 3.78 5.78 -34.87
C SER A 200 4.98 4.84 -35.14
N LYS A 201 5.04 4.19 -36.31
CA LYS A 201 5.30 4.69 -37.69
C LYS A 201 6.77 5.09 -37.91
N ASN A 202 7.45 4.20 -38.64
CA ASN A 202 8.55 4.34 -39.61
C ASN A 202 9.60 5.44 -39.41
N GLU A 203 10.87 5.03 -39.43
CA GLU A 203 11.85 5.43 -40.45
C GLU A 203 13.19 4.68 -40.29
N GLY A 204 13.86 4.41 -41.42
CA GLY A 204 15.32 4.48 -41.50
C GLY A 204 16.13 3.19 -41.44
N GLU A 205 16.64 2.79 -42.61
CA GLU A 205 17.71 1.81 -42.80
C GLU A 205 19.01 2.13 -42.05
N ALA A 206 19.76 1.09 -41.69
CA ALA A 206 21.15 0.81 -42.09
C ALA A 206 21.87 0.04 -40.98
N GLY A 207 22.44 -1.11 -41.34
CA GLY A 207 23.09 -2.01 -40.40
C GLY A 207 24.45 -1.55 -39.90
N VAL A 208 24.95 -2.28 -38.92
CA VAL A 208 26.31 -2.83 -38.79
C VAL A 208 26.29 -3.70 -37.53
N GLY A 209 26.81 -4.92 -37.62
CA GLY A 209 26.92 -5.83 -36.49
C GLY A 209 27.98 -5.39 -35.48
N ILE A 210 27.97 -6.02 -34.30
CA ILE A 210 29.14 -6.58 -33.62
C ILE A 210 28.65 -7.36 -32.39
N GLU A 211 29.44 -8.39 -32.11
CA GLU A 211 29.45 -9.43 -31.10
C GLU A 211 29.06 -9.13 -29.64
N ALA A 212 28.58 -10.23 -29.03
CA ALA A 212 28.99 -10.84 -27.75
C ALA A 212 28.98 -10.05 -26.43
N GLY A 213 28.54 -10.78 -25.40
CA GLY A 213 29.34 -10.92 -24.19
C GLY A 213 28.67 -10.51 -22.89
N LEU A 214 28.50 -11.52 -22.03
CA LEU A 214 28.28 -11.49 -20.59
C LEU A 214 28.63 -10.18 -19.85
N LEU A 215 27.75 -9.78 -18.92
CA LEU A 215 27.95 -9.91 -17.47
C LEU A 215 26.60 -9.78 -16.74
#